data_AF-A0AAX2DU62-F1
#
_entry.id   AF-A0AAX2DU62-F1
#
_cell.length_a   1.000
_cell.length_b   1.000
_cell.length_c   1.000
_cell.angle_alpha   90.00
_cell.angle_beta   90.00
_cell.angle_gamma   90.00
#
_symmetry.space_group_name_H-M   'P 1'
#
loop_
_entity.id
_entity.type
_entity.pdbx_description
1 polymer ?
#
loop_
_entity_poly.entity_id
_entity_poly.type
_entity_poly.pdbx_seq_one_letter_code
_entity_poly.pdbx_strand_id
1 'polypeptide(L)'
;MSAIEGLIVRLQQCAEDFRLGHDVETAVTMVQLMGAIQPLIDTAPPEQRQDWETLLGLMFECQQGQNWLALADYLQYECVEVLRSFSAG
;
A
#
# COMPACT_ATOMS: atom_id res chain seq x y z
N MET A 1 -15.91 12.05 0.67
CA MET A 1 -14.83 11.05 0.52
C MET A 1 -14.19 10.88 1.88
N SER A 2 -14.19 9.68 2.43
CA SER A 2 -13.55 9.40 3.72
C SER A 2 -12.02 9.46 3.57
N ALA A 3 -11.29 9.58 4.68
CA ALA A 3 -9.83 9.52 4.66
C ALA A 3 -9.32 8.19 4.08
N ILE A 4 -10.01 7.09 4.39
CA ILE A 4 -9.69 5.74 3.88
C ILE A 4 -9.92 5.65 2.37
N GLU A 5 -11.07 6.14 1.87
CA GLU A 5 -11.34 6.19 0.42
C GLU A 5 -10.27 6.99 -0.33
N GLY A 6 -9.80 8.10 0.27
CA GLY A 6 -8.71 8.90 -0.28
C GLY A 6 -7.38 8.15 -0.37
N LEU A 7 -7.05 7.33 0.63
CA LEU A 7 -5.87 6.49 0.61
C LEU A 7 -5.98 5.37 -0.43
N ILE A 8 -7.15 4.73 -0.57
CA ILE A 8 -7.40 3.70 -1.58
C ILE A 8 -7.20 4.25 -2.99
N VAL A 9 -7.78 5.41 -3.32
CA VAL A 9 -7.61 6.04 -4.63
C VAL A 9 -6.13 6.31 -4.93
N ARG A 10 -5.37 6.81 -3.95
CA ARG A 10 -3.95 7.10 -4.13
C ARG A 10 -3.08 5.84 -4.26
N LEU A 11 -3.42 4.75 -3.56
CA LEU A 11 -2.77 3.44 -3.76
C LEU A 11 -2.99 2.92 -5.18
N GLN A 12 -4.21 3.01 -5.70
CA GLN A 12 -4.55 2.58 -7.05
C GLN A 12 -3.83 3.41 -8.12
N GLN A 13 -3.74 4.73 -7.92
CA GLN A 13 -2.96 5.62 -8.79
C GLN A 13 -1.46 5.27 -8.76
N CYS A 14 -0.90 5.06 -7.56
CA CYS A 14 0.50 4.64 -7.40
C CYS A 14 0.77 3.29 -8.09
N ALA A 15 -0.16 2.35 -8.01
CA ALA A 15 -0.09 1.07 -8.73
C ALA A 15 -0.12 1.26 -10.26
N GLU A 16 -0.97 2.15 -10.78
CA GLU A 16 -1.04 2.47 -12.21
C GLU A 16 0.28 3.08 -12.70
N ASP A 17 0.85 4.02 -11.95
CA ASP A 17 2.13 4.66 -12.29
C ASP A 17 3.30 3.66 -12.36
N PHE A 18 3.35 2.68 -11.43
CA PHE A 18 4.34 1.60 -11.51
C PHE A 18 4.17 0.76 -12.79
N ARG A 19 2.93 0.50 -13.23
CA ARG A 19 2.67 -0.23 -14.49
C ARG A 19 3.03 0.57 -15.73
N LEU A 20 2.97 1.90 -15.64
CA LEU A 20 3.42 2.81 -16.70
C LEU A 20 4.94 3.01 -16.74
N GLY A 21 5.66 2.53 -15.72
CA GLY A 21 7.11 2.60 -15.64
C GLY A 21 7.66 3.91 -15.03
N HIS A 22 6.85 4.64 -14.26
CA HIS A 22 7.28 5.87 -13.56
C HIS A 22 8.03 5.57 -12.24
N ASP A 23 8.84 4.52 -12.20
CA ASP A 23 9.24 3.83 -10.97
C ASP A 23 9.94 4.68 -9.89
N VAL A 24 10.89 5.56 -10.24
CA VAL A 24 11.67 6.34 -9.25
C VAL A 24 10.78 7.30 -8.45
N GLU A 25 9.93 8.06 -9.11
CA GLU A 25 9.04 9.02 -8.43
C GLU A 25 7.92 8.27 -7.70
N THR A 26 7.34 7.26 -8.35
CA THR A 26 6.28 6.44 -7.77
C THR A 26 6.76 5.68 -6.52
N ALA A 27 8.02 5.24 -6.47
CA ALA A 27 8.63 4.66 -5.28
C ALA A 27 8.66 5.62 -4.09
N VAL A 28 8.91 6.91 -4.33
CA VAL A 28 8.84 7.94 -3.27
C VAL A 28 7.39 8.14 -2.81
N THR A 29 6.45 8.20 -3.75
CA THR A 29 5.01 8.29 -3.44
C THR A 29 4.54 7.09 -2.61
N MET A 30 4.98 5.88 -2.94
CA MET A 30 4.65 4.66 -2.20
C MET A 30 5.08 4.78 -0.73
N VAL A 31 6.31 5.20 -0.45
CA VAL A 31 6.81 5.36 0.93
C VAL A 31 5.97 6.37 1.71
N GLN A 32 5.58 7.48 1.08
CA GLN A 32 4.70 8.47 1.71
C GLN A 32 3.31 7.89 2.01
N LEU A 33 2.78 7.03 1.13
CA LEU A 33 1.51 6.35 1.36
C LEU A 33 1.61 5.37 2.52
N MET A 34 2.68 4.58 2.62
CA MET A 34 2.88 3.67 3.75
C MET A 34 2.92 4.44 5.08
N GLY A 35 3.61 5.58 5.11
CA GLY A 35 3.63 6.46 6.28
C GLY A 35 2.25 7.05 6.63
N ALA A 36 1.40 7.29 5.65
CA ALA A 36 0.03 7.77 5.87
C ALA A 36 -0.95 6.66 6.32
N ILE A 37 -0.67 5.41 5.96
CA ILE A 37 -1.47 4.24 6.34
C ILE A 37 -1.08 3.74 7.74
N GLN A 38 0.19 3.85 8.12
CA GLN A 38 0.71 3.32 9.40
C GLN A 38 -0.13 3.70 10.64
N PRO A 39 -0.61 4.96 10.81
CA PRO A 39 -1.41 5.33 11.97
C PRO A 39 -2.74 4.57 12.08
N LEU A 40 -3.32 4.14 10.95
CA LEU A 40 -4.53 3.29 10.96
C LEU A 40 -4.17 1.89 11.46
N ILE A 41 -3.07 1.34 10.95
CA ILE A 41 -2.58 0.01 11.33
C ILE A 41 -2.22 -0.04 12.81
N ASP A 42 -1.66 1.03 13.38
CA ASP A 42 -1.31 1.07 14.80
C ASP A 42 -2.53 0.84 15.72
N THR A 43 -3.74 1.19 15.26
CA THR A 43 -5.00 0.96 15.97
C THR A 43 -5.58 -0.45 15.79
N ALA A 44 -5.02 -1.25 14.89
CA ALA A 44 -5.52 -2.58 14.55
C ALA A 44 -5.16 -3.64 15.61
N PRO A 45 -5.89 -4.77 15.66
CA PRO A 45 -5.50 -5.92 16.44
C PRO A 45 -4.09 -6.43 16.07
N PRO A 46 -3.38 -7.08 17.00
CA PRO A 46 -2.02 -7.57 16.76
C PRO A 46 -1.86 -8.44 15.51
N GLU A 47 -2.83 -9.31 15.22
CA GLU A 47 -2.81 -10.19 14.05
C GLU A 47 -2.80 -9.37 12.75
N GLN A 48 -3.68 -8.37 12.61
CA GLN A 48 -3.71 -7.49 11.45
C GLN A 48 -2.44 -6.63 11.31
N ARG A 49 -1.81 -6.24 12.42
CA ARG A 49 -0.52 -5.55 12.39
C ARG A 49 0.59 -6.46 11.85
N GLN A 50 0.60 -7.73 12.27
CA GLN A 50 1.59 -8.71 11.79
C GLN A 50 1.42 -9.01 10.29
N ASP A 51 0.17 -9.12 9.83
CA ASP A 51 -0.15 -9.28 8.41
C ASP A 51 0.31 -8.07 7.60
N TRP A 52 0.11 -6.86 8.12
CA TRP A 52 0.61 -5.63 7.50
C TRP A 52 2.14 -5.57 7.41
N GLU A 53 2.85 -5.92 8.49
CA GLU A 53 4.31 -5.99 8.48
C GLU A 53 4.84 -6.97 7.42
N THR A 54 4.15 -8.10 7.26
CA THR A 54 4.49 -9.11 6.24
C THR A 54 4.27 -8.56 4.83
N LEU A 55 3.14 -7.89 4.59
CA LEU A 55 2.83 -7.24 3.32
C LEU A 55 3.84 -6.13 2.98
N LEU A 56 4.21 -5.29 3.96
CA LEU A 56 5.26 -4.28 3.80
C LEU A 56 6.59 -4.90 3.39
N GLY A 57 6.99 -6.02 4.01
CA GLY A 57 8.19 -6.77 3.65
C GLY A 57 8.18 -7.20 2.18
N LEU A 58 7.10 -7.84 1.73
CA LEU A 58 6.94 -8.27 0.34
C LEU A 58 7.03 -7.12 -0.67
N MET A 59 6.41 -5.97 -0.34
CA MET A 59 6.48 -4.79 -1.19
C MET A 59 7.90 -4.20 -1.27
N PHE A 60 8.64 -4.15 -0.16
CA PHE A 60 10.02 -3.68 -0.17
C PHE A 60 10.98 -4.64 -0.88
N GLU A 61 10.74 -5.95 -0.80
CA GLU A 61 11.47 -6.94 -1.61
C GLU A 61 11.21 -6.72 -3.09
N CYS A 62 9.96 -6.47 -3.49
CA CYS A 62 9.63 -6.13 -4.88
C CYS A 62 10.33 -4.84 -5.32
N GLN A 63 10.33 -3.80 -4.48
CA GLN A 63 11.01 -2.54 -4.76
C GLN A 63 12.53 -2.74 -4.96
N GLN A 64 13.18 -3.47 -4.05
CA GLN A 64 14.63 -3.73 -4.15
C GLN A 64 14.97 -4.57 -5.39
N GLY A 65 14.10 -5.53 -5.74
CA GLY A 65 14.23 -6.37 -6.93
C GLY A 65 13.75 -5.72 -8.24
N GLN A 66 13.31 -4.45 -8.21
CA GLN A 66 12.70 -3.75 -9.35
C GLN A 66 11.52 -4.50 -9.98
N ASN A 67 10.81 -5.29 -9.18
CA ASN A 67 9.61 -6.02 -9.60
C ASN A 67 8.39 -5.10 -9.47
N TRP A 68 8.31 -4.10 -10.35
CA TRP A 68 7.30 -3.04 -10.29
C TRP A 68 5.89 -3.55 -10.57
N LEU A 69 5.73 -4.60 -11.37
CA LEU A 69 4.42 -5.19 -11.64
C LEU A 69 3.86 -5.89 -10.40
N ALA A 70 4.66 -6.71 -9.72
CA ALA A 70 4.21 -7.35 -8.48
C ALA A 70 3.96 -6.31 -7.37
N LEU A 71 4.80 -5.28 -7.28
CA LEU A 71 4.57 -4.17 -6.34
C LEU A 71 3.23 -3.46 -6.62
N ALA A 72 2.91 -3.22 -7.89
CA ALA A 72 1.64 -2.61 -8.27
C ALA A 72 0.43 -3.48 -7.90
N ASP A 73 0.55 -4.80 -7.99
CA ASP A 73 -0.52 -5.70 -7.57
C ASP A 73 -0.76 -5.61 -6.07
N TYR A 74 0.29 -5.66 -5.24
CA TYR A 74 0.19 -5.48 -3.79
C TYR A 74 -0.49 -4.16 -3.38
N LEU A 75 -0.13 -3.06 -4.06
CA LEU A 75 -0.71 -1.75 -3.80
C LEU A 75 -2.19 -1.69 -4.21
N GLN A 76 -2.56 -2.30 -5.33
CA GLN A 76 -3.91 -2.23 -5.88
C GLN A 76 -4.90 -3.15 -5.15
N TYR A 77 -4.46 -4.32 -4.69
CA TYR A 77 -5.36 -5.34 -4.16
C TYR A 77 -5.16 -5.52 -2.66
N GLU A 78 -4.01 -6.01 -2.21
CA GLU A 78 -3.78 -6.37 -0.82
C GLU A 78 -3.84 -5.15 0.11
N CYS A 79 -3.15 -4.04 -0.21
CA CYS A 79 -3.22 -2.82 0.58
C CYS A 79 -4.64 -2.22 0.59
N VAL A 80 -5.36 -2.32 -0.53
CA VAL A 80 -6.74 -1.83 -0.62
C VAL A 80 -7.68 -2.66 0.25
N GLU A 81 -7.54 -3.98 0.27
CA GLU A 81 -8.32 -4.86 1.15
C GLU A 81 -8.04 -4.60 2.63
N VAL A 82 -6.76 -4.38 3.00
CA VAL A 82 -6.39 -3.94 4.35
C VAL A 82 -7.15 -2.66 4.71
N LEU A 83 -7.10 -1.63 3.85
CA LEU A 83 -7.80 -0.36 4.11
C LEU A 83 -9.33 -0.50 4.17
N ARG A 84 -9.92 -1.35 3.32
CA ARG A 84 -11.36 -1.62 3.34
C ARG A 84 -11.81 -2.24 4.66
N SER A 85 -10.97 -3.08 5.27
CA SER A 85 -11.29 -3.67 6.58
C SER A 85 -11.50 -2.63 7.69
N PHE A 86 -10.83 -1.46 7.60
CA PHE A 86 -11.02 -0.33 8.52
C PHE A 86 -12.23 0.54 8.20
N SER A 87 -12.78 0.46 6.98
CA SER A 87 -13.99 1.20 6.60
C SER A 87 -15.28 0.47 6.95
N ALA A 88 -15.20 -0.84 7.17
CA ALA A 88 -16.33 -1.71 7.49
C ALA A 88 -16.63 -1.79 9.00
N GLY A 89 -15.84 -1.08 9.83
CA GLY A 89 -15.97 -1.00 11.29
C GLY A 89 -16.71 0.22 11.79
#